data_AF-A0AAN9PDJ9-F1
#
_entry.id   AF-A0AAN9PDJ9-F1
#
_cell.length_a   1.000
_cell.length_b   1.000
_cell.length_c   1.000
_cell.angle_alpha   90.00
_cell.angle_beta   90.00
_cell.angle_gamma   90.00
#
_symmetry.space_group_name_H-M   'P 1'
#
loop_
_entity.id
_entity.type
_entity.pdbx_description
1 polymer ?
#
loop_
_entity_poly.entity_id
_entity_poly.type
_entity_poly.pdbx_seq_one_letter_code
_entity_poly.pdbx_strand_id
1 'polypeptide(L)'
;MLPPQHGTLTNDNTNFLNHPSVSPIPMSRFRRVRIEDPKYDDVPDEDEEEPHGMLRFKSSNSNVSDDQEPFMGIKVRRKASLHRDYKGDYVNVPSHPFLIKILHKQGDKEVLFADRILRFTGSGKMKRCVLLITDFAIYIVDPEGDVLKRRIALAAVEKICLSELSDNFFAVIIPSEYDLFLASTRKTEIVTVLVEATKSKSGSGFEPDVVFSNRFEYNAASDLVKEVQFEEVEGGVKTRILKK
;
A
#
# COMPACT_ATOMS: atom_id res chain seq x y z
N MET A 1 66.86 20.11 0.67
CA MET A 1 65.38 20.12 0.64
C MET A 1 64.92 19.02 -0.30
N LEU A 2 64.42 17.94 0.30
CA LEU A 2 63.91 16.69 -0.30
C LEU A 2 62.66 16.28 0.53
N PRO A 3 61.74 15.45 -0.01
CA PRO A 3 60.32 15.43 0.39
C PRO A 3 59.97 14.39 1.47
N PRO A 4 58.75 14.43 2.04
CA PRO A 4 58.12 13.27 2.68
C PRO A 4 56.71 12.99 2.09
N GLN A 5 56.03 11.85 2.22
CA GLN A 5 56.35 10.42 2.38
C GLN A 5 55.09 9.71 1.85
N HIS A 6 55.23 8.70 0.99
CA HIS A 6 54.15 7.78 0.63
C HIS A 6 54.29 6.51 1.47
N GLY A 7 53.26 6.17 2.24
CA GLY A 7 53.15 4.89 2.95
C GLY A 7 52.35 3.88 2.14
N THR A 8 52.98 2.77 1.76
CA THR A 8 52.36 1.59 1.17
C THR A 8 52.53 0.45 2.16
N LEU A 9 51.45 -0.19 2.59
CA LEU A 9 51.47 -1.39 3.44
C LEU A 9 51.11 -2.61 2.59
N THR A 10 52.10 -3.49 2.43
CA THR A 10 51.99 -4.87 1.94
C THR A 10 51.79 -5.80 3.13
N ASN A 11 50.85 -6.75 3.05
CA ASN A 11 50.80 -7.91 3.94
C ASN A 11 50.91 -9.18 3.09
N ASP A 12 51.98 -9.92 3.35
CA ASP A 12 52.22 -11.30 2.92
C ASP A 12 52.09 -12.24 4.13
N ASN A 13 51.95 -13.54 3.83
CA ASN A 13 52.14 -14.73 4.67
C ASN A 13 50.92 -15.16 5.55
N THR A 14 50.53 -16.44 5.68
CA THR A 14 51.13 -17.73 5.26
C THR A 14 50.11 -18.87 5.48
N ASN A 15 50.19 -19.90 4.62
CA ASN A 15 49.92 -21.34 4.75
C ASN A 15 49.34 -21.92 6.06
N PHE A 16 48.42 -22.91 5.93
CA PHE A 16 48.55 -24.25 6.53
C PHE A 16 47.73 -25.31 5.75
N LEU A 17 48.32 -26.48 5.56
CA LEU A 17 47.88 -27.68 4.81
C LEU A 17 47.68 -28.86 5.78
N ASN A 18 46.76 -29.79 5.42
CA ASN A 18 46.63 -31.22 5.81
C ASN A 18 46.17 -31.54 7.26
N HIS A 19 45.37 -32.57 7.59
CA HIS A 19 44.86 -33.86 7.03
C HIS A 19 43.69 -34.32 7.97
N PRO A 20 43.03 -35.53 7.92
CA PRO A 20 42.86 -36.55 6.89
C PRO A 20 41.39 -37.04 6.68
N SER A 21 41.28 -37.99 5.74
CA SER A 21 40.16 -38.79 5.23
C SER A 21 39.21 -39.48 6.23
N VAL A 22 37.92 -39.54 5.85
CA VAL A 22 36.94 -40.54 6.35
C VAL A 22 36.26 -41.22 5.15
N SER A 23 36.25 -42.55 5.16
CA SER A 23 35.73 -43.47 4.15
C SER A 23 34.19 -43.54 4.12
N PRO A 24 33.54 -43.83 2.97
CA PRO A 24 32.10 -44.01 2.88
C PRO A 24 31.62 -45.43 3.26
N ILE A 25 30.52 -45.50 4.01
CA ILE A 25 29.80 -46.71 4.42
C ILE A 25 28.87 -47.17 3.27
N PRO A 26 28.75 -48.48 2.95
CA PRO A 26 27.91 -48.94 1.86
C PRO A 26 26.41 -48.92 2.19
N MET A 27 25.60 -48.42 1.26
CA MET A 27 24.14 -48.47 1.30
C MET A 27 23.62 -49.89 1.05
N SER A 28 22.86 -50.43 1.98
CA SER A 28 22.09 -51.67 1.79
C SER A 28 20.76 -51.38 1.06
N ARG A 29 20.38 -52.32 0.18
CA ARG A 29 19.15 -52.30 -0.63
C ARG A 29 17.90 -52.30 0.27
N PHE A 30 17.09 -51.25 0.20
CA PHE A 30 15.69 -51.32 0.61
C PHE A 30 14.80 -51.67 -0.60
N ARG A 31 14.12 -52.82 -0.51
CA ARG A 31 13.01 -53.21 -1.38
C ARG A 31 11.84 -52.25 -1.12
N ARG A 32 11.26 -51.72 -2.20
CA ARG A 32 9.99 -50.99 -2.21
C ARG A 32 8.88 -51.87 -1.62
N VAL A 33 8.20 -51.36 -0.59
CA VAL A 33 6.86 -51.80 -0.19
C VAL A 33 5.93 -50.62 -0.50
N ARG A 34 4.95 -50.84 -1.36
CA ARG A 34 3.82 -49.92 -1.59
C ARG A 34 2.88 -50.09 -0.40
N ILE A 35 2.55 -48.99 0.28
CA ILE A 35 1.49 -48.93 1.27
C ILE A 35 0.50 -47.88 0.75
N GLU A 36 -0.75 -48.29 0.65
CA GLU A 36 -1.89 -47.52 0.15
C GLU A 36 -2.30 -46.47 1.20
N ASP A 37 -2.67 -45.28 0.75
CA ASP A 37 -3.10 -44.17 1.62
C ASP A 37 -4.46 -44.49 2.27
N PRO A 38 -4.62 -44.40 3.60
CA PRO A 38 -5.94 -44.46 4.20
C PRO A 38 -6.65 -43.11 4.03
N LYS A 39 -7.85 -43.23 3.47
CA LYS A 39 -8.89 -42.21 3.34
C LYS A 39 -9.33 -41.77 4.76
N TYR A 40 -9.14 -40.50 5.11
CA TYR A 40 -9.68 -39.94 6.35
C TYR A 40 -11.08 -39.39 6.12
N ASP A 41 -12.04 -39.93 6.87
CA ASP A 41 -13.38 -39.39 7.04
C ASP A 41 -13.35 -38.28 8.10
N ASP A 42 -14.14 -37.21 7.87
CA ASP A 42 -14.24 -36.02 8.71
C ASP A 42 -14.68 -36.34 10.15
N VAL A 43 -13.87 -35.92 11.12
CA VAL A 43 -14.24 -35.81 12.54
C VAL A 43 -14.20 -34.32 12.90
N PRO A 44 -15.23 -33.76 13.54
CA PRO A 44 -15.24 -32.36 13.94
C PRO A 44 -14.43 -32.18 15.22
N ASP A 45 -13.32 -31.43 15.14
CA ASP A 45 -12.58 -31.01 16.33
C ASP A 45 -13.12 -29.66 16.82
N GLU A 46 -13.72 -29.71 18.01
CA GLU A 46 -14.03 -28.59 18.88
C GLU A 46 -12.73 -28.05 19.53
N ASP A 47 -12.70 -26.73 19.73
CA ASP A 47 -11.81 -25.96 20.60
C ASP A 47 -10.30 -25.89 20.24
N GLU A 48 -9.96 -25.08 19.23
CA GLU A 48 -8.66 -24.36 19.20
C GLU A 48 -8.89 -22.86 19.47
N GLU A 49 -8.39 -22.39 20.62
CA GLU A 49 -8.28 -20.96 20.91
C GLU A 49 -7.31 -20.29 19.91
N GLU A 50 -7.86 -19.47 19.00
CA GLU A 50 -7.09 -18.67 18.05
C GLU A 50 -6.08 -17.74 18.77
N PRO A 51 -4.79 -17.67 18.34
CA PRO A 51 -3.84 -16.74 18.93
C PRO A 51 -4.29 -15.30 18.67
N HIS A 52 -4.49 -14.54 19.75
CA HIS A 52 -4.84 -13.12 19.69
C HIS A 52 -3.92 -12.31 18.75
N GLY A 53 -4.47 -11.80 17.64
CA GLY A 53 -3.99 -10.56 17.01
C GLY A 53 -3.20 -10.66 15.69
N MET A 54 -3.30 -11.75 14.93
CA MET A 54 -2.67 -11.82 13.59
C MET A 54 -3.28 -10.78 12.64
N LEU A 55 -2.44 -9.90 12.06
CA LEU A 55 -2.89 -8.97 11.02
C LEU A 55 -3.26 -9.74 9.76
N ARG A 56 -4.48 -9.54 9.26
CA ARG A 56 -4.95 -10.09 8.00
C ARG A 56 -4.52 -9.21 6.84
N PHE A 57 -3.92 -9.82 5.83
CA PHE A 57 -3.56 -9.19 4.57
C PHE A 57 -4.43 -9.81 3.48
N LYS A 58 -5.31 -9.03 2.86
CA LYS A 58 -6.05 -9.50 1.70
C LYS A 58 -5.19 -9.35 0.46
N SER A 59 -4.71 -10.48 -0.06
CA SER A 59 -4.40 -10.58 -1.49
C SER A 59 -5.74 -10.56 -2.23
N SER A 60 -6.12 -9.42 -2.81
CA SER A 60 -7.34 -9.32 -3.61
C SER A 60 -7.21 -10.15 -4.89
N ASN A 61 -7.64 -11.41 -4.85
CA ASN A 61 -7.83 -12.26 -6.02
C ASN A 61 -9.25 -12.06 -6.62
N SER A 62 -9.80 -10.86 -6.49
CA SER A 62 -11.06 -10.47 -7.12
C SER A 62 -10.73 -9.78 -8.45
N ASN A 63 -10.84 -10.53 -9.55
CA ASN A 63 -11.06 -9.91 -10.85
C ASN A 63 -12.37 -9.13 -10.72
N VAL A 64 -12.25 -7.80 -10.59
CA VAL A 64 -13.40 -6.90 -10.62
C VAL A 64 -14.06 -7.13 -11.99
N SER A 65 -15.25 -7.71 -12.00
CA SER A 65 -16.06 -7.79 -13.22
C SER A 65 -16.29 -6.36 -13.72
N ASP A 66 -16.16 -6.13 -15.03
CA ASP A 66 -16.31 -4.80 -15.69
C ASP A 66 -17.50 -3.98 -15.17
N ASP A 67 -18.56 -4.65 -14.70
CA ASP A 67 -19.81 -4.05 -14.22
C ASP A 67 -19.73 -3.42 -12.80
N GLN A 68 -18.63 -3.60 -12.05
CA GLN A 68 -18.45 -3.07 -10.68
C GLN A 68 -17.38 -1.97 -10.57
N GLU A 69 -16.88 -1.47 -11.69
CA GLU A 69 -15.84 -0.44 -11.63
C GLU A 69 -16.41 0.94 -11.19
N PRO A 70 -15.84 1.59 -10.15
CA PRO A 70 -16.30 2.89 -9.65
C PRO A 70 -16.23 4.06 -10.65
N PHE A 71 -15.75 3.80 -11.87
CA PHE A 71 -15.50 4.81 -12.89
C PHE A 71 -16.50 4.73 -14.06
N MET A 72 -17.44 3.76 -14.06
CA MET A 72 -18.60 3.66 -14.96
C MET A 72 -18.38 4.11 -16.42
N GLY A 73 -17.19 3.86 -16.99
CA GLY A 73 -16.84 4.31 -18.36
C GLY A 73 -16.61 5.82 -18.56
N ILE A 74 -16.71 6.66 -17.52
CA ILE A 74 -16.54 8.12 -17.61
C ILE A 74 -15.06 8.52 -17.76
N LYS A 75 -14.14 7.72 -17.21
CA LYS A 75 -12.73 8.06 -17.14
C LYS A 75 -11.91 7.37 -18.24
N VAL A 76 -11.09 8.14 -18.96
CA VAL A 76 -10.07 7.60 -19.86
C VAL A 76 -8.99 6.88 -19.03
N ARG A 77 -8.99 5.54 -19.08
CA ARG A 77 -7.99 4.72 -18.37
C ARG A 77 -6.72 4.53 -19.20
N ARG A 78 -5.57 4.49 -18.53
CA ARG A 78 -4.33 4.01 -19.16
C ARG A 78 -4.48 2.51 -19.44
N LYS A 79 -4.04 2.05 -20.61
CA LYS A 79 -4.02 0.60 -20.94
C LYS A 79 -3.29 -0.24 -19.87
N ALA A 80 -2.26 0.33 -19.24
CA ALA A 80 -1.48 -0.33 -18.19
C ALA A 80 -2.23 -0.55 -16.86
N SER A 81 -3.34 0.14 -16.59
CA SER A 81 -4.14 -0.08 -15.38
C SER A 81 -5.29 -1.06 -15.57
N LEU A 82 -5.65 -1.40 -16.81
CA LEU A 82 -6.78 -2.30 -17.11
C LEU A 82 -6.49 -3.77 -16.79
N HIS A 83 -5.21 -4.17 -16.72
CA HIS A 83 -4.80 -5.57 -16.52
C HIS A 83 -3.86 -5.74 -15.31
N ARG A 84 -3.92 -4.84 -14.33
CA ARG A 84 -3.02 -4.89 -13.17
C ARG A 84 -3.70 -5.58 -12.01
N ASP A 85 -3.12 -6.68 -11.53
CA ASP A 85 -3.58 -7.35 -10.32
C ASP A 85 -3.47 -6.41 -9.11
N TYR A 86 -4.55 -6.34 -8.32
CA TYR A 86 -4.56 -5.66 -7.04
C TYR A 86 -3.88 -6.54 -6.00
N LYS A 87 -2.73 -6.10 -5.49
CA LYS A 87 -1.96 -6.80 -4.45
C LYS A 87 -2.34 -6.36 -3.04
N GLY A 88 -2.91 -5.16 -2.89
CA GLY A 88 -3.14 -4.52 -1.58
C GLY A 88 -1.85 -3.97 -0.95
N ASP A 89 -0.91 -4.83 -0.56
CA ASP A 89 0.33 -4.42 0.15
C ASP A 89 1.57 -4.35 -0.76
N TYR A 90 1.97 -3.13 -1.08
CA TYR A 90 3.13 -2.81 -1.94
C TYR A 90 4.37 -2.35 -1.18
N VAL A 91 4.24 -2.11 0.12
CA VAL A 91 5.37 -1.74 0.99
C VAL A 91 5.86 -2.91 1.83
N ASN A 92 5.15 -4.04 1.84
CA ASN A 92 5.42 -5.16 2.73
C ASN A 92 5.34 -4.69 4.19
N VAL A 93 4.15 -4.29 4.62
CA VAL A 93 3.86 -3.81 5.99
C VAL A 93 4.42 -4.76 7.07
N PRO A 94 4.35 -6.11 6.94
CA PRO A 94 4.97 -7.03 7.90
C PRO A 94 6.47 -6.80 8.13
N SER A 95 7.22 -6.32 7.14
CA SER A 95 8.65 -6.03 7.28
C SER A 95 8.95 -4.65 7.89
N HIS A 96 7.93 -3.89 8.29
CA HIS A 96 8.06 -2.55 8.84
C HIS A 96 7.49 -2.48 10.26
N PRO A 97 8.29 -2.75 11.31
CA PRO A 97 7.83 -2.84 12.70
C PRO A 97 7.08 -1.59 13.19
N PHE A 98 7.45 -0.41 12.69
CA PHE A 98 6.76 0.83 13.03
C PHE A 98 5.30 0.85 12.55
N LEU A 99 5.04 0.40 11.33
CA LEU A 99 3.67 0.33 10.78
C LEU A 99 2.82 -0.68 11.56
N ILE A 100 3.38 -1.85 11.89
CA ILE A 100 2.74 -2.87 12.72
C ILE A 100 2.36 -2.31 14.09
N LYS A 101 3.27 -1.58 14.74
CA LYS A 101 3.02 -0.95 16.04
C LYS A 101 1.88 0.07 15.99
N ILE A 102 1.78 0.88 14.93
CA ILE A 102 0.68 1.83 14.76
C ILE A 102 -0.66 1.07 14.65
N LEU A 103 -0.72 0.06 13.78
CA LEU A 103 -1.95 -0.72 13.57
C LEU A 103 -2.42 -1.40 14.85
N HIS A 104 -1.51 -2.07 15.55
CA HIS A 104 -1.80 -2.72 16.83
C HIS A 104 -2.29 -1.71 17.88
N LYS A 105 -1.65 -0.53 17.98
CA LYS A 105 -2.07 0.53 18.92
C LYS A 105 -3.49 1.02 18.65
N GLN A 106 -3.94 1.00 17.39
CA GLN A 106 -5.28 1.43 16.99
C GLN A 106 -6.29 0.28 16.97
N GLY A 107 -5.86 -0.96 17.25
CA GLY A 107 -6.71 -2.15 17.17
C GLY A 107 -7.10 -2.52 15.73
N ASP A 108 -6.43 -1.96 14.72
CA ASP A 108 -6.66 -2.26 13.32
C ASP A 108 -6.00 -3.59 12.97
N LYS A 109 -6.80 -4.54 12.48
CA LYS A 109 -6.37 -5.92 12.24
C LYS A 109 -6.21 -6.27 10.78
N GLU A 110 -6.69 -5.44 9.87
CA GLU A 110 -6.70 -5.74 8.43
C GLU A 110 -6.10 -4.57 7.64
N VAL A 111 -5.10 -4.87 6.82
CA VAL A 111 -4.56 -3.90 5.85
C VAL A 111 -5.15 -4.24 4.49
N LEU A 112 -5.92 -3.30 3.95
CA LEU A 112 -6.56 -3.42 2.63
C LEU A 112 -5.68 -2.86 1.52
N PHE A 113 -4.91 -1.81 1.82
CA PHE A 113 -3.98 -1.22 0.88
C PHE A 113 -2.79 -0.58 1.61
N ALA A 114 -1.59 -0.69 1.04
CA ALA A 114 -0.43 0.07 1.49
C ALA A 114 0.54 0.35 0.33
N ASP A 115 0.87 1.61 0.07
CA ASP A 115 1.86 2.01 -0.95
C ASP A 115 2.57 3.32 -0.60
N ARG A 116 3.74 3.54 -1.22
CA ARG A 116 4.42 4.84 -1.21
C ARG A 116 3.81 5.74 -2.29
N ILE A 117 3.27 6.87 -1.87
CA ILE A 117 2.59 7.83 -2.75
C ILE A 117 3.14 9.24 -2.58
N LEU A 118 2.62 10.18 -3.37
CA LEU A 118 2.88 11.60 -3.21
C LEU A 118 1.69 12.30 -2.56
N ARG A 119 1.96 13.10 -1.52
CA ARG A 119 1.00 14.01 -0.89
C ARG A 119 1.40 15.46 -1.15
N PHE A 120 0.40 16.29 -1.40
CA PHE A 120 0.56 17.74 -1.53
C PHE A 120 0.27 18.42 -0.20
N THR A 121 1.22 19.20 0.30
CA THR A 121 1.07 19.92 1.57
C THR A 121 0.30 21.24 1.38
N GLY A 122 -0.15 21.84 2.49
CA GLY A 122 -0.69 23.20 2.50
C GLY A 122 0.26 24.22 1.84
N SER A 123 1.57 24.08 2.04
CA SER A 123 2.58 24.93 1.38
C SER A 123 2.74 24.69 -0.13
N GLY A 124 2.04 23.70 -0.71
CA GLY A 124 2.17 23.31 -2.12
C GLY A 124 3.36 22.40 -2.43
N LYS A 125 4.09 21.94 -1.41
CA LYS A 125 5.21 21.01 -1.62
C LYS A 125 4.68 19.59 -1.81
N MET A 126 5.32 18.86 -2.71
CA MET A 126 5.11 17.42 -2.85
C MET A 126 6.01 16.69 -1.85
N LYS A 127 5.42 15.80 -1.05
CA LYS A 127 6.14 14.94 -0.12
C LYS A 127 5.79 13.49 -0.39
N ARG A 128 6.79 12.61 -0.34
CA ARG A 128 6.55 11.17 -0.32
C ARG A 128 6.00 10.77 1.04
N CYS A 129 4.99 9.91 1.05
CA CYS A 129 4.45 9.29 2.26
C CYS A 129 4.07 7.84 1.99
N VAL A 130 3.89 7.06 3.04
CA VAL A 130 3.16 5.79 2.97
C VAL A 130 1.68 6.09 3.22
N LEU A 131 0.85 5.73 2.25
CA LEU A 131 -0.59 5.64 2.43
C LEU A 131 -0.91 4.21 2.84
N LEU A 132 -1.58 4.04 3.98
CA LEU A 132 -2.11 2.77 4.42
C LEU A 132 -3.62 2.90 4.65
N ILE A 133 -4.38 1.93 4.19
CA ILE A 133 -5.84 1.88 4.33
C ILE A 133 -6.21 0.57 5.02
N THR A 134 -6.98 0.67 6.10
CA THR A 134 -7.60 -0.46 6.80
C THR A 134 -9.10 -0.48 6.53
N ASP A 135 -9.81 -1.43 7.13
CA ASP A 135 -11.27 -1.47 7.15
C ASP A 135 -11.92 -0.38 8.05
N PHE A 136 -11.11 0.48 8.68
CA PHE A 136 -11.57 1.51 9.62
C PHE A 136 -11.01 2.90 9.35
N ALA A 137 -9.77 3.02 8.89
CA ALA A 137 -9.09 4.30 8.76
C ALA A 137 -8.05 4.36 7.63
N ILE A 138 -7.80 5.59 7.19
CA ILE A 138 -6.70 6.00 6.32
C ILE A 138 -5.56 6.51 7.19
N TYR A 139 -4.34 6.08 6.88
CA TYR A 139 -3.11 6.44 7.55
C TYR A 139 -2.16 7.13 6.58
N ILE A 140 -1.66 8.30 6.99
CA ILE A 140 -0.58 9.00 6.30
C ILE A 140 0.65 8.94 7.18
N VAL A 141 1.65 8.17 6.75
CA VAL A 141 2.90 7.95 7.48
C VAL A 141 4.06 8.55 6.72
N ASP A 142 4.95 9.23 7.46
CA ASP A 142 6.20 9.73 6.94
C ASP A 142 7.27 8.63 7.03
N PRO A 143 7.74 8.10 5.88
CA PRO A 143 8.62 6.94 5.84
C PRO A 143 10.05 7.25 6.27
N GLU A 144 10.45 8.53 6.31
CA GLU A 144 11.82 8.91 6.67
C GLU A 144 11.98 9.05 8.18
N GLY A 145 10.92 9.50 8.87
CA GLY A 145 10.95 9.73 10.30
C GLY A 145 10.27 8.65 11.15
N ASP A 146 9.66 7.63 10.53
CA ASP A 146 8.74 6.71 11.22
C ASP A 146 7.74 7.49 12.09
N VAL A 147 6.98 8.39 11.44
CA VAL A 147 6.01 9.25 12.12
C VAL A 147 4.64 9.13 11.48
N LEU A 148 3.63 8.77 12.28
CA LEU A 148 2.23 8.90 11.89
C LEU A 148 1.87 10.39 11.79
N LYS A 149 1.60 10.88 10.58
CA LYS A 149 1.22 12.29 10.37
C LYS A 149 -0.27 12.51 10.56
N ARG A 150 -1.10 11.59 10.07
CA ARG A 150 -2.56 11.65 10.18
C ARG A 150 -3.16 10.25 10.21
N ARG A 151 -4.26 10.11 10.96
CA ARG A 151 -5.19 8.99 10.90
C ARG A 151 -6.59 9.57 10.69
N ILE A 152 -7.27 9.16 9.64
CA ILE A 152 -8.59 9.65 9.26
C ILE A 152 -9.55 8.45 9.29
N ALA A 153 -10.62 8.52 10.07
CA ALA A 153 -11.64 7.47 10.06
C ALA A 153 -12.34 7.43 8.70
N LEU A 154 -12.63 6.24 8.17
CA LEU A 154 -13.34 6.11 6.89
C LEU A 154 -14.72 6.78 6.94
N ALA A 155 -15.41 6.70 8.08
CA ALA A 155 -16.70 7.37 8.30
C ALA A 155 -16.63 8.91 8.25
N ALA A 156 -15.44 9.51 8.29
CA ALA A 156 -15.26 10.95 8.15
C ALA A 156 -15.08 11.41 6.69
N VAL A 157 -14.92 10.47 5.75
CA VAL A 157 -14.76 10.76 4.33
C VAL A 157 -16.14 11.04 3.72
N GLU A 158 -16.34 12.26 3.20
CA GLU A 158 -17.59 12.62 2.52
C GLU A 158 -17.56 12.21 1.05
N LYS A 159 -16.46 12.52 0.35
CA LYS A 159 -16.35 12.27 -1.08
C LYS A 159 -14.90 12.17 -1.54
N ILE A 160 -14.72 11.57 -2.71
CA ILE A 160 -13.45 11.41 -3.40
C ILE A 160 -13.55 12.13 -4.75
N CYS A 161 -12.67 13.12 -4.97
CA CYS A 161 -12.65 13.90 -6.20
C CYS A 161 -11.54 13.41 -7.15
N LEU A 162 -11.88 13.28 -8.43
CA LEU A 162 -11.03 12.75 -9.49
C LEU A 162 -11.16 13.63 -10.74
N SER A 163 -10.09 13.72 -11.53
CA SER A 163 -10.23 14.24 -12.89
C SER A 163 -10.78 13.16 -13.84
N GLU A 164 -11.40 13.59 -14.94
CA GLU A 164 -11.87 12.73 -16.03
C GLU A 164 -10.72 12.24 -16.92
N LEU A 165 -9.53 12.83 -16.75
CA LEU A 165 -8.36 12.62 -17.58
C LEU A 165 -7.45 11.49 -17.06
N SER A 166 -6.46 11.15 -17.89
CA SER A 166 -5.46 10.10 -17.63
C SER A 166 -4.32 10.55 -16.70
N ASP A 167 -4.68 11.11 -15.54
CA ASP A 167 -3.77 11.58 -14.51
C ASP A 167 -3.70 10.60 -13.30
N ASN A 168 -2.88 10.93 -12.30
CA ASN A 168 -2.65 10.12 -11.10
C ASN A 168 -3.18 10.75 -9.79
N PHE A 169 -3.81 11.92 -9.86
CA PHE A 169 -4.26 12.73 -8.74
C PHE A 169 -5.68 12.40 -8.29
N PHE A 170 -5.92 12.53 -6.99
CA PHE A 170 -7.23 12.44 -6.38
C PHE A 170 -7.25 13.24 -5.08
N ALA A 171 -8.42 13.71 -4.67
CA ALA A 171 -8.64 14.27 -3.35
C ALA A 171 -9.58 13.41 -2.52
N VAL A 172 -9.34 13.36 -1.21
CA VAL A 172 -10.26 12.80 -0.22
C VAL A 172 -10.77 13.97 0.62
N ILE A 173 -12.08 14.23 0.54
CA ILE A 173 -12.74 15.35 1.19
C ILE A 173 -13.27 14.90 2.56
N ILE A 174 -12.90 15.65 3.60
CA ILE A 174 -13.08 15.27 4.99
C ILE A 174 -13.65 16.48 5.76
N PRO A 175 -14.97 16.71 5.77
CA PRO A 175 -15.56 17.94 6.31
C PRO A 175 -15.24 18.25 7.78
N SER A 176 -14.92 17.22 8.55
CA SER A 176 -14.56 17.35 9.96
C SER A 176 -13.14 17.89 10.19
N GLU A 177 -12.30 17.94 9.15
CA GLU A 177 -10.94 18.48 9.20
C GLU A 177 -10.47 18.95 7.80
N TYR A 178 -9.16 18.98 7.54
CA TYR A 178 -8.63 19.39 6.23
C TYR A 178 -8.43 18.17 5.31
N ASP A 179 -8.54 18.41 4.00
CA ASP A 179 -8.59 17.37 2.97
C ASP A 179 -7.21 16.76 2.68
N LEU A 180 -7.21 15.67 1.94
CA LEU A 180 -6.00 15.07 1.38
C LEU A 180 -6.00 15.28 -0.13
N PHE A 181 -4.94 15.87 -0.66
CA PHE A 181 -4.66 15.85 -2.10
C PHE A 181 -3.43 14.99 -2.36
N LEU A 182 -3.60 13.93 -3.15
CA LEU A 182 -2.68 12.81 -3.29
C LEU A 182 -2.46 12.48 -4.77
N ALA A 183 -1.31 11.88 -5.09
CA ALA A 183 -1.05 11.31 -6.40
C ALA A 183 -0.42 9.90 -6.29
N SER A 184 -0.97 8.95 -7.05
CA SER A 184 -0.50 7.56 -7.11
C SER A 184 -0.77 6.95 -8.49
N THR A 185 0.16 6.11 -8.96
CA THR A 185 -0.07 5.28 -10.17
C THR A 185 -1.09 4.18 -9.94
N ARG A 186 -1.46 3.92 -8.69
CA ARG A 186 -2.50 2.98 -8.25
C ARG A 186 -3.79 3.68 -7.86
N LYS A 187 -4.04 4.89 -8.39
CA LYS A 187 -5.23 5.69 -8.09
C LYS A 187 -6.52 4.88 -8.17
N THR A 188 -6.67 4.03 -9.18
CA THR A 188 -7.87 3.18 -9.35
C THR A 188 -8.07 2.22 -8.18
N GLU A 189 -7.05 1.45 -7.81
CA GLU A 189 -7.07 0.50 -6.67
C GLU A 189 -7.38 1.21 -5.36
N ILE A 190 -6.74 2.36 -5.11
CA ILE A 190 -6.96 3.16 -3.90
C ILE A 190 -8.43 3.57 -3.78
N VAL A 191 -9.01 4.12 -4.86
CA VAL A 191 -10.40 4.57 -4.87
C VAL A 191 -11.36 3.39 -4.66
N THR A 192 -11.13 2.26 -5.34
CA THR A 192 -11.92 1.04 -5.16
C THR A 192 -11.89 0.58 -3.71
N VAL A 193 -10.70 0.47 -3.10
CA VAL A 193 -10.55 0.05 -1.70
C VAL A 193 -11.26 1.02 -0.75
N LEU A 194 -11.17 2.33 -0.96
CA LEU A 194 -11.85 3.31 -0.11
C LEU A 194 -13.37 3.19 -0.18
N VAL A 195 -13.93 3.03 -1.38
CA VAL A 195 -15.38 2.88 -1.59
C VAL A 195 -15.87 1.58 -0.94
N GLU A 196 -15.20 0.45 -1.19
CA GLU A 196 -15.58 -0.85 -0.65
C GLU A 196 -15.46 -0.93 0.88
N ALA A 197 -14.37 -0.40 1.44
CA ALA A 197 -14.13 -0.39 2.87
C ALA A 197 -15.18 0.45 3.62
N THR A 198 -15.59 1.58 3.03
CA THR A 198 -16.61 2.45 3.64
C THR A 198 -18.00 1.81 3.56
N LYS A 199 -18.35 1.16 2.44
CA LYS A 199 -19.61 0.39 2.29
C LYS A 199 -19.77 -0.72 3.32
N SER A 200 -18.70 -1.47 3.55
CA SER A 200 -18.75 -2.69 4.37
C SER A 200 -19.04 -2.42 5.85
N LYS A 201 -18.80 -1.20 6.35
CA LYS A 201 -18.91 -0.84 7.78
C LYS A 201 -19.99 0.19 8.09
N SER A 202 -20.46 0.93 7.10
CA SER A 202 -21.61 1.82 7.27
C SER A 202 -22.89 0.97 7.39
N GLY A 203 -23.23 0.54 8.60
CA GLY A 203 -24.58 0.00 8.89
C GLY A 203 -25.71 0.99 8.57
N SER A 204 -25.36 2.25 8.29
CA SER A 204 -26.22 3.35 7.83
C SER A 204 -26.38 3.46 6.31
N GLY A 205 -25.66 2.66 5.50
CA GLY A 205 -25.65 2.79 4.04
C GLY A 205 -24.93 4.04 3.51
N PHE A 206 -24.15 4.72 4.35
CA PHE A 206 -23.35 5.88 3.94
C PHE A 206 -22.18 5.44 3.04
N GLU A 207 -22.23 5.87 1.78
CA GLU A 207 -21.19 5.68 0.76
C GLU A 207 -20.57 7.04 0.42
N PRO A 208 -19.23 7.16 0.37
CA PRO A 208 -18.60 8.40 -0.05
C PRO A 208 -18.85 8.63 -1.54
N ASP A 209 -19.25 9.85 -1.91
CA ASP A 209 -19.48 10.18 -3.31
C ASP A 209 -18.16 10.13 -4.10
N VAL A 210 -18.19 9.56 -5.31
CA VAL A 210 -17.05 9.62 -6.25
C VAL A 210 -17.38 10.66 -7.32
N VAL A 211 -16.70 11.81 -7.25
CA VAL A 211 -16.96 12.96 -8.11
C VAL A 211 -15.88 13.10 -9.17
N PHE A 212 -16.30 13.15 -10.43
CA PHE A 212 -15.42 13.44 -11.56
C PHE A 212 -15.58 14.90 -11.97
N SER A 213 -14.47 15.63 -11.97
CA SER A 213 -14.40 16.99 -12.49
C SER A 213 -12.94 17.36 -12.79
N ASN A 214 -12.72 18.00 -13.92
CA ASN A 214 -11.41 18.56 -14.27
C ASN A 214 -11.07 19.82 -13.47
N ARG A 215 -11.97 20.26 -12.57
CA ARG A 215 -11.75 21.36 -11.64
C ARG A 215 -12.48 21.12 -10.32
N PHE A 216 -11.75 21.11 -9.21
CA PHE A 216 -12.36 21.02 -7.89
C PHE A 216 -11.52 21.71 -6.81
N GLU A 217 -12.19 22.07 -5.73
CA GLU A 217 -11.57 22.67 -4.55
C GLU A 217 -11.30 21.62 -3.48
N TYR A 218 -10.31 21.89 -2.64
CA TYR A 218 -10.01 21.13 -1.44
C TYR A 218 -9.39 22.03 -0.36
N ASN A 219 -9.67 21.71 0.90
CA ASN A 219 -9.11 22.35 2.08
C ASN A 219 -7.70 21.81 2.35
N ALA A 220 -6.67 22.53 1.90
CA ALA A 220 -5.27 22.12 2.07
C ALA A 220 -4.76 22.31 3.52
N ALA A 221 -5.43 23.16 4.29
CA ALA A 221 -5.33 23.35 5.74
C ALA A 221 -6.68 23.94 6.23
N SER A 222 -6.83 24.14 7.55
CA SER A 222 -8.06 24.67 8.16
C SER A 222 -8.50 26.03 7.63
N ASP A 223 -7.56 26.85 7.18
CA ASP A 223 -7.75 28.23 6.70
C ASP A 223 -7.25 28.41 5.26
N LEU A 224 -7.00 27.31 4.55
CA LEU A 224 -6.37 27.35 3.23
C LEU A 224 -7.13 26.46 2.24
N VAL A 225 -7.97 27.09 1.44
CA VAL A 225 -8.61 26.46 0.29
C VAL A 225 -7.70 26.56 -0.93
N LYS A 226 -7.62 25.47 -1.69
CA LYS A 226 -6.96 25.42 -2.98
C LYS A 226 -7.89 24.84 -4.01
N GLU A 227 -7.66 25.24 -5.25
CA GLU A 227 -8.32 24.70 -6.42
C GLU A 227 -7.30 23.95 -7.26
N VAL A 228 -7.65 22.76 -7.72
CA VAL A 228 -6.90 22.05 -8.74
C VAL A 228 -7.65 22.07 -10.06
N GLN A 229 -6.90 22.28 -11.14
CA GLN A 229 -7.39 22.27 -12.51
C GLN A 229 -6.57 21.31 -13.36
N PHE A 230 -7.25 20.49 -14.14
CA PHE A 230 -6.68 19.52 -15.06
C PHE A 230 -7.04 19.92 -16.50
N GLU A 231 -6.06 19.87 -17.39
CA GLU A 231 -6.22 20.22 -18.80
C GLU A 231 -5.49 19.16 -19.64
N GLU A 232 -6.17 18.62 -20.64
CA GLU A 232 -5.52 17.76 -21.64
C GLU A 232 -4.60 18.63 -22.51
N VAL A 233 -3.35 18.18 -22.65
CA VAL A 233 -2.34 18.85 -23.47
C VAL A 233 -1.64 17.81 -24.33
N GLU A 234 -0.92 18.27 -25.36
CA GLU A 234 -0.11 17.37 -26.18
C GLU A 234 0.83 16.53 -25.29
N GLY A 235 0.69 15.22 -25.36
CA GLY A 235 1.52 14.28 -24.59
C GLY A 235 1.09 14.01 -23.14
N GLY A 236 -0.02 14.55 -22.64
CA GLY A 236 -0.53 14.16 -21.32
C GLY A 236 -1.53 15.12 -20.67
N VAL A 237 -1.46 15.22 -19.35
CA VAL A 237 -2.36 16.07 -18.55
C VAL A 237 -1.54 17.13 -17.82
N LYS A 238 -1.89 18.40 -18.05
CA LYS A 238 -1.37 19.54 -17.30
C LYS A 238 -2.20 19.72 -16.04
N THR A 239 -1.54 19.82 -14.89
CA THR A 239 -2.18 20.04 -13.59
C THR A 239 -1.74 21.39 -13.02
N ARG A 240 -2.71 22.24 -12.64
CA ARG A 240 -2.48 23.52 -11.96
C ARG A 240 -3.12 23.49 -10.58
N ILE A 241 -2.39 23.92 -9.56
CA ILE A 241 -2.90 24.06 -8.19
C ILE A 241 -2.82 25.54 -7.82
N LEU A 242 -3.96 26.15 -7.56
CA LEU A 242 -4.12 27.56 -7.29
C LEU A 242 -4.56 27.74 -5.82
N LYS A 243 -4.07 28.79 -5.18
CA LYS A 243 -4.62 29.25 -3.90
C LYS A 243 -5.87 30.09 -4.20
N LYS A 244 -6.98 29.80 -3.51
CA LYS A 244 -8.17 30.66 -3.54
C LYS A 244 -8.11 31.73 -2.46
#